data_AF-A0A380BWE7-F1
#
_entry.id   AF-A0A380BWE7-F1
#
_cell.length_a   1.000
_cell.length_b   1.000
_cell.length_c   1.000
_cell.angle_alpha   90.00
_cell.angle_beta   90.00
_cell.angle_gamma   90.00
#
_symmetry.space_group_name_H-M   'P 1'
#
loop_
_entity.id
_entity.type
_entity.pdbx_description
1 polymer ?
#
loop_
_entity_poly.entity_id
_entity_poly.type
_entity_poly.pdbx_seq_one_letter_code
_entity_poly.pdbx_strand_id
1 'polypeptide(L)'
;MNDIIQLRELYKLIDSEIIKLYQWNDIDLKHSFYELDHLPEKDRVRFTIHPTAKKEILKRLLLLNLEQSKSDTLDKNIVKKRSKSAPKASNINLFPED
;
A
#
# COMPACT_ATOMS: atom_id res chain seq x y z
N MET A 1 -8.75 28.31 9.21
CA MET A 1 -8.96 27.39 8.06
C MET A 1 -7.64 26.89 7.47
N ASN A 2 -6.60 26.63 8.28
CA ASN A 2 -5.36 26.00 7.79
C ASN A 2 -5.21 24.55 8.28
N ASP A 3 -6.07 24.11 9.17
CA ASP A 3 -5.96 22.82 9.86
C ASP A 3 -5.97 21.65 8.87
N ILE A 4 -6.76 21.75 7.79
CA ILE A 4 -6.79 20.74 6.73
C ILE A 4 -5.50 20.70 5.89
N ILE A 5 -4.82 21.84 5.75
CA ILE A 5 -3.54 21.92 5.03
C ILE A 5 -2.45 21.30 5.92
N GLN A 6 -2.42 21.67 7.20
CA GLN A 6 -1.49 21.10 8.19
C GLN A 6 -1.68 19.58 8.34
N LEU A 7 -2.92 19.10 8.34
CA LEU A 7 -3.21 17.68 8.37
C LEU A 7 -2.61 16.97 7.15
N ARG A 8 -2.74 17.54 5.95
CA ARG A 8 -2.16 16.98 4.73
C ARG A 8 -0.64 17.00 4.76
N GLU A 9 -0.02 18.05 5.26
CA GLU A 9 1.43 18.13 5.45
C GLU A 9 1.93 17.06 6.42
N LEU A 10 1.21 16.83 7.52
CA LEU A 10 1.53 15.79 8.47
C LEU A 10 1.45 14.40 7.84
N TYR A 11 0.43 14.12 7.02
CA TYR A 11 0.36 12.87 6.26
C TYR A 11 1.56 12.68 5.33
N LYS A 12 1.97 13.74 4.60
CA LYS A 12 3.17 13.67 3.73
C LYS A 12 4.42 13.33 4.53
N LEU A 13 4.57 13.95 5.69
CA LEU A 13 5.72 13.75 6.57
C LEU A 13 5.76 12.32 7.11
N ILE A 14 4.64 11.80 7.59
CA ILE A 14 4.53 10.42 8.08
C ILE A 14 4.92 9.45 6.96
N ASP A 15 4.34 9.59 5.77
CA ASP A 15 4.64 8.67 4.67
C ASP A 15 6.12 8.74 4.25
N SER A 16 6.71 9.95 4.24
CA SER A 16 8.13 10.12 3.94
C SER A 16 9.03 9.44 4.96
N GLU A 17 8.69 9.50 6.26
CA GLU A 17 9.49 8.85 7.31
C GLU A 17 9.33 7.33 7.27
N ILE A 18 8.14 6.82 6.96
CA ILE A 18 7.91 5.38 6.77
C ILE A 18 8.76 4.86 5.61
N ILE A 19 8.79 5.56 4.48
CA ILE A 19 9.60 5.17 3.33
C ILE A 19 11.09 5.10 3.68
N LYS A 20 11.59 6.09 4.43
CA LYS A 20 12.98 6.10 4.89
C LYS A 20 13.28 4.92 5.81
N LEU A 21 12.35 4.56 6.70
CA LEU A 21 12.50 3.42 7.61
C LEU A 21 12.62 2.10 6.84
N TYR A 22 11.85 1.93 5.77
CA TYR A 22 11.97 0.80 4.85
C TYR A 22 13.13 0.93 3.83
N GLN A 23 13.89 2.02 3.88
CA GLN A 23 14.99 2.34 2.96
C GLN A 23 14.55 2.45 1.49
N TRP A 24 13.28 2.80 1.23
CA TRP A 24 12.70 2.92 -0.12
C TRP A 24 12.78 4.35 -0.67
N ASN A 25 13.93 4.99 -0.51
CA ASN A 25 14.15 6.40 -0.86
C ASN A 25 14.02 6.70 -2.37
N ASP A 26 13.88 5.66 -3.20
CA ASP A 26 13.68 5.73 -4.64
C ASP A 26 12.20 5.94 -5.04
N ILE A 27 11.26 5.76 -4.12
CA ILE A 27 9.83 5.94 -4.39
C ILE A 27 9.44 7.41 -4.22
N ASP A 28 9.06 8.05 -5.31
CA ASP A 28 8.43 9.37 -5.27
C ASP A 28 6.92 9.24 -5.03
N LEU A 29 6.48 9.65 -3.83
CA LEU A 29 5.09 9.54 -3.40
C LEU A 29 4.13 10.47 -4.14
N LYS A 30 4.62 11.62 -4.64
CA LYS A 30 3.83 12.67 -5.33
C LYS A 30 2.41 12.83 -4.77
N HIS A 31 2.27 13.18 -3.49
CA HIS A 31 0.95 13.37 -2.88
C HIS A 31 0.14 14.46 -3.59
N SER A 32 -1.02 14.06 -4.11
CA SER A 32 -1.95 14.95 -4.80
C SER A 32 -3.38 14.43 -4.67
N PHE A 33 -4.32 15.08 -5.34
CA PHE A 33 -5.66 14.57 -5.50
C PHE A 33 -5.69 13.60 -6.68
N TYR A 34 -6.01 12.34 -6.39
CA TYR A 34 -6.15 11.29 -7.40
C TYR A 34 -7.55 10.71 -7.37
N GLU A 35 -8.00 10.26 -8.53
CA GLU A 35 -9.24 9.51 -8.68
C GLU A 35 -9.02 8.05 -8.30
N LEU A 36 -9.92 7.54 -7.46
CA LEU A 36 -9.92 6.17 -6.97
C LEU A 36 -11.11 5.45 -7.61
N ASP A 37 -10.85 4.62 -8.62
CA ASP A 37 -11.89 3.93 -9.40
C ASP A 37 -12.77 2.97 -8.61
N HIS A 38 -12.33 2.58 -7.43
CA HIS A 38 -13.09 1.70 -6.53
C HIS A 38 -14.12 2.45 -5.67
N LEU A 39 -14.22 3.78 -5.81
CA LEU A 39 -15.20 4.59 -5.09
C LEU A 39 -16.37 4.98 -6.00
N PRO A 40 -17.54 5.28 -5.41
CA PRO A 40 -18.65 5.84 -6.15
C PRO A 40 -18.26 7.14 -6.83
N GLU A 41 -18.83 7.39 -8.00
CA GLU A 41 -18.53 8.53 -8.87
C GLU A 41 -18.66 9.90 -8.17
N LYS A 42 -19.53 9.98 -7.15
CA LYS A 42 -19.76 11.17 -6.33
C LYS A 42 -18.62 11.51 -5.35
N ASP A 43 -17.75 10.54 -5.02
CA ASP A 43 -16.62 10.71 -4.09
C ASP A 43 -15.38 9.95 -4.61
N ARG A 44 -15.00 10.24 -5.87
CA ARG A 44 -13.87 9.56 -6.53
C ARG A 44 -12.52 10.18 -6.18
N VAL A 45 -12.48 11.45 -5.78
CA VAL A 45 -11.23 12.22 -5.60
C VAL A 45 -10.77 12.18 -4.14
N ARG A 46 -9.62 11.55 -3.87
CA ARG A 46 -8.99 11.56 -2.54
C ARG A 46 -7.59 12.16 -2.58
N PHE A 47 -7.21 12.85 -1.51
CA PHE A 47 -5.83 13.26 -1.29
C PHE A 47 -5.01 12.03 -0.90
N THR A 48 -4.18 11.56 -1.82
CA THR A 48 -3.40 10.33 -1.64
C THR A 48 -2.10 10.38 -2.43
N ILE A 49 -1.30 9.32 -2.34
CA ILE A 49 -0.06 9.14 -3.09
C ILE A 49 -0.34 8.73 -4.54
N HIS A 50 0.62 8.93 -5.42
CA HIS A 50 0.47 8.58 -6.83
C HIS A 50 0.12 7.08 -6.98
N PRO A 51 -0.84 6.71 -7.86
CA PRO A 51 -1.26 5.32 -8.05
C PRO A 51 -0.09 4.37 -8.31
N THR A 52 0.92 4.79 -9.08
CA THR A 52 2.12 3.96 -9.33
C THR A 52 2.97 3.78 -8.08
N ALA A 53 3.19 4.83 -7.28
CA ALA A 53 3.90 4.74 -6.01
C ALA A 53 3.16 3.79 -5.04
N LYS A 54 1.83 3.87 -5.01
CA LYS A 54 1.00 2.94 -4.23
C LYS A 54 1.15 1.49 -4.69
N LYS A 55 1.09 1.23 -6.00
CA LYS A 55 1.31 -0.11 -6.58
C LYS A 55 2.69 -0.65 -6.17
N GLU A 56 3.74 0.16 -6.27
CA GLU A 56 5.11 -0.23 -5.92
C GLU A 56 5.28 -0.53 -4.43
N ILE A 57 4.75 0.32 -3.54
CA ILE A 57 4.76 0.09 -2.09
C ILE A 57 4.06 -1.24 -1.75
N LEU A 58 2.89 -1.48 -2.34
CA LEU A 58 2.15 -2.73 -2.11
C LEU A 58 2.91 -3.95 -2.61
N LYS A 59 3.58 -3.84 -3.76
CA LYS A 59 4.43 -4.91 -4.31
C LYS A 59 5.58 -5.26 -3.36
N ARG A 60 6.30 -4.25 -2.84
CA ARG A 60 7.40 -4.48 -1.89
C ARG A 60 6.93 -5.05 -0.57
N LEU A 61 5.83 -4.54 -0.02
CA LEU A 61 5.21 -5.09 1.20
C LEU A 61 4.77 -6.53 1.01
N LEU A 62 4.23 -6.87 -0.17
CA LEU A 62 3.84 -8.24 -0.50
C LEU A 62 5.07 -9.17 -0.54
N LEU A 63 6.18 -8.74 -1.14
CA LEU A 63 7.42 -9.52 -1.18
C LEU A 63 7.96 -9.78 0.23
N LEU A 64 8.03 -8.75 1.08
CA LEU A 64 8.44 -8.89 2.48
C LEU A 64 7.54 -9.87 3.24
N ASN A 65 6.22 -9.78 3.06
CA ASN A 65 5.27 -10.69 3.69
C ASN A 65 5.47 -12.13 3.22
N LEU A 66 5.69 -12.34 1.92
CA LEU A 66 5.96 -13.68 1.37
C LEU A 66 7.26 -14.27 1.93
N GLU A 67 8.34 -13.50 2.02
CA GLU A 67 9.59 -13.92 2.65
C GLU A 67 9.40 -14.31 4.11
N GLN A 68 8.63 -13.51 4.85
CA GLN A 68 8.37 -13.77 6.26
C GLN A 68 7.46 -15.01 6.46
N SER A 69 6.48 -15.20 5.57
CA SER A 69 5.60 -16.38 5.58
C SER A 69 6.37 -17.68 5.32
N LYS A 70 7.40 -17.64 4.47
CA LYS A 70 8.27 -18.80 4.18
C LYS A 70 9.26 -19.09 5.31
N SER A 71 9.68 -18.06 6.04
CA SER A 71 10.66 -18.20 7.12
C SER A 71 10.04 -18.67 8.45
N ASP A 72 8.72 -18.88 8.52
CA ASP A 72 8.00 -19.40 9.70
C ASP A 72 8.24 -18.58 11.00
N THR A 73 8.70 -17.33 10.85
CA THR A 73 9.09 -16.41 11.95
C THR A 73 7.91 -15.64 12.53
N LEU A 74 6.73 -15.70 11.91
CA LEU A 74 5.52 -15.05 12.39
C LEU A 74 4.83 -15.93 13.42
N ASP A 75 4.55 -15.35 14.59
CA ASP A 75 3.74 -15.98 15.63
C ASP A 75 2.44 -16.53 15.02
N LYS A 76 2.32 -17.87 15.02
CA LYS A 76 1.18 -18.63 14.49
C LYS A 76 -0.16 -18.28 15.18
N ASN A 77 -0.15 -17.39 16.16
CA ASN A 77 -1.32 -16.83 16.85
C ASN A 77 -2.03 -15.72 16.06
N ILE A 78 -1.38 -15.03 15.11
CA ILE A 78 -2.06 -14.02 14.24
C ILE A 78 -2.83 -14.71 13.08
N VAL A 79 -2.37 -15.87 12.61
CA VAL A 79 -2.87 -16.52 11.38
C VAL A 79 -4.07 -17.46 11.62
N LYS A 80 -4.59 -17.61 12.85
CA LYS A 80 -5.79 -18.41 13.10
C LYS A 80 -7.09 -17.64 12.80
N LYS A 81 -7.39 -17.35 11.52
CA LYS A 81 -8.76 -17.38 10.95
C LYS A 81 -8.80 -17.00 9.46
N ARG A 82 -8.85 -17.99 8.58
CA ARG A 82 -10.05 -18.42 7.82
C ARG A 82 -9.60 -19.42 6.75
N SER A 83 -9.96 -20.68 6.93
CA SER A 83 -9.95 -21.70 5.90
C SER A 83 -10.96 -21.33 4.80
N LYS A 84 -10.47 -20.85 3.65
CA LYS A 84 -11.15 -21.05 2.36
C LYS A 84 -10.12 -21.47 1.34
N SER A 85 -10.36 -22.64 0.76
CA SER A 85 -9.59 -23.37 -0.24
C SER A 85 -8.93 -22.49 -1.29
N ALA A 86 -7.61 -22.62 -1.45
CA ALA A 86 -6.85 -22.00 -2.54
C ALA A 86 -7.20 -22.64 -3.89
N PRO A 87 -7.52 -21.87 -4.94
CA PRO A 87 -7.29 -22.33 -6.30
C PRO A 87 -5.82 -22.15 -6.68
N LYS A 88 -5.40 -23.00 -7.63
CA LYS A 88 -4.03 -23.24 -8.08
C LYS A 88 -3.27 -21.97 -8.50
N ALA A 89 -1.95 -22.03 -8.28
CA ALA A 89 -0.95 -21.09 -8.76
C ALA A 89 -1.18 -20.66 -10.21
N SER A 90 -1.71 -19.46 -10.40
CA SER A 90 -1.68 -18.72 -11.65
C SER A 90 -1.12 -17.34 -11.33
N ASN A 91 -0.01 -16.99 -11.97
CA ASN A 91 0.69 -15.69 -11.93
C ASN A 91 -0.15 -14.57 -11.28
N ILE A 92 0.14 -14.25 -10.01
CA ILE A 92 -0.50 -13.14 -9.31
C ILE A 92 0.16 -11.86 -9.82
N ASN A 93 -0.21 -11.44 -11.04
CA ASN A 93 -0.11 -10.05 -11.43
C ASN A 93 -1.27 -9.31 -10.77
N LEU A 94 -1.12 -9.03 -9.46
CA LEU A 94 -2.08 -8.25 -8.68
C LEU A 94 -2.19 -6.79 -9.18
N PHE A 95 -1.22 -6.38 -9.99
CA PHE A 95 -1.18 -5.08 -10.65
C PHE A 95 -0.97 -5.32 -12.15
N PRO A 96 -2.01 -5.13 -12.98
CA PRO A 96 -1.81 -4.98 -14.41
C PRO A 96 -0.89 -3.78 -14.67
N GLU A 97 0.13 -4.00 -15.49
CA GLU A 97 0.84 -2.94 -16.20
C GLU A 97 -0.14 -2.41 -17.27
N ASP A 98 -0.42 -1.11 -17.22
CA ASP A 98 -1.10 -0.40 -18.31
C ASP A 98 -0.05 0.13 -19.28
#